data_AF-A0A832MHP3-F1
#
_entry.id   AF-A0A832MHP3-F1
#
_cell.length_a   1.000
_cell.length_b   1.000
_cell.length_c   1.000
_cell.angle_alpha   90.00
_cell.angle_beta   90.00
_cell.angle_gamma   90.00
#
_symmetry.space_group_name_H-M   'P 1'
#
loop_
_entity.id
_entity.type
_entity.pdbx_description
1 polymer ?
#
loop_
_entity_poly.entity_id
_entity_poly.type
_entity_poly.pdbx_seq_one_letter_code
_entity_poly.pdbx_strand_id
1 'polypeptide(L)'
;LQMIEQGIPRQGFKIYNNKGENIGQVTSGTFSPLLKCGIAMAYIQAEQAQEGNIINIEIRGKHAKAKIVSFPFYDAEKYGYKRKTAA
;
A
#
# COMPACT_ATOMS: atom_id res chain seq x y z
N LEU A 1 -2.02 -0.38 1.43
CA LEU A 1 -1.25 -0.55 0.18
C LEU A 1 0.21 -0.85 0.51
N GLN A 2 0.78 -1.86 -0.14
CA GLN A 2 2.18 -2.23 0.01
C GLN A 2 2.87 -2.18 -1.35
N MET A 3 3.95 -1.41 -1.47
CA MET A 3 4.73 -1.30 -2.71
C MET A 3 5.40 -2.65 -3.03
N ILE A 4 5.32 -3.06 -4.29
CA ILE A 4 6.05 -4.20 -4.85
C ILE A 4 7.34 -3.71 -5.49
N GLU A 5 7.25 -2.59 -6.20
CA GLU A 5 8.38 -1.95 -6.87
C GLU A 5 8.97 -0.83 -6.02
N GLN A 6 10.18 -0.37 -6.40
CA GLN A 6 10.82 0.74 -5.71
C GLN A 6 10.01 2.02 -5.84
N GLY A 7 9.78 2.66 -4.70
CA GLY A 7 9.04 3.90 -4.61
C GLY A 7 8.48 4.07 -3.20
N ILE A 8 8.45 5.30 -2.71
CA ILE A 8 7.82 5.59 -1.41
C ILE A 8 6.59 6.45 -1.69
N PRO A 9 5.37 5.91 -1.51
CA PRO A 9 4.15 6.66 -1.76
C PRO A 9 4.05 7.82 -0.77
N ARG A 10 3.48 8.93 -1.24
CA ARG A 10 3.23 10.14 -0.46
C ARG A 10 1.80 10.59 -0.69
N GLN A 11 1.29 11.37 0.26
CA GLN A 11 -0.03 11.99 0.14
C GLN A 11 -0.16 12.71 -1.22
N GLY A 12 -1.32 12.54 -1.85
CA GLY A 12 -1.65 13.20 -3.11
C GLY A 12 -1.31 12.40 -4.37
N PHE A 13 -0.51 11.33 -4.26
CA PHE A 13 -0.19 10.50 -5.43
C PHE A 13 -1.41 9.77 -5.95
N LYS A 14 -1.59 9.81 -7.27
CA LYS A 14 -2.71 9.19 -7.97
C LYS A 14 -2.50 7.68 -8.09
N ILE A 15 -3.61 6.96 -8.09
CA ILE A 15 -3.65 5.51 -8.20
C ILE A 15 -4.34 5.15 -9.51
N TYR A 16 -3.76 4.21 -10.24
CA TYR A 16 -4.22 3.75 -11.53
C TYR A 16 -4.43 2.24 -11.53
N ASN A 17 -5.45 1.76 -12.24
CA ASN A 17 -5.64 0.34 -12.50
C ASN A 17 -4.75 -0.14 -13.67
N ASN A 18 -4.88 -1.41 -14.05
CA ASN A 18 -4.13 -1.99 -15.17
C ASN A 18 -4.53 -1.44 -16.55
N LYS A 19 -5.69 -0.78 -16.65
CA LYS A 19 -6.16 -0.12 -17.88
C LYS A 19 -5.66 1.31 -18.00
N GLY A 20 -4.93 1.82 -17.00
CA GLY A 20 -4.45 3.21 -16.96
C GLY A 20 -5.51 4.22 -16.51
N GLU A 21 -6.63 3.77 -15.96
CA GLU A 21 -7.68 4.64 -15.43
C GLU A 21 -7.33 5.05 -14.00
N ASN A 22 -7.53 6.31 -13.65
CA ASN A 22 -7.37 6.77 -12.28
C ASN A 22 -8.52 6.23 -11.42
N ILE A 23 -8.18 5.50 -10.37
CA ILE A 23 -9.11 4.82 -9.47
C ILE A 23 -9.06 5.36 -8.03
N GLY A 24 -8.25 6.38 -7.76
CA GLY A 24 -8.11 6.90 -6.40
C GLY A 24 -6.83 7.69 -6.14
N GLN A 25 -6.58 7.91 -4.84
CA GLN A 25 -5.46 8.73 -4.38
C GLN A 25 -4.93 8.26 -3.02
N VAL A 26 -3.61 8.35 -2.86
CA VAL A 26 -2.91 8.11 -1.59
C VAL A 26 -3.23 9.23 -0.60
N THR A 27 -3.67 8.87 0.60
CA THR A 27 -3.95 9.81 1.69
C THR A 27 -2.75 9.98 2.61
N SER A 28 -2.09 8.88 2.95
CA SER A 28 -0.85 8.90 3.73
C SER A 28 0.09 7.79 3.25
N GLY A 29 1.39 8.03 3.31
CA GLY A 29 2.37 7.06 2.84
C GLY A 29 3.76 7.33 3.39
N THR A 30 4.48 6.25 3.68
CA THR A 30 5.83 6.28 4.24
C THR A 30 6.63 5.03 3.85
N PHE A 31 7.91 4.99 4.23
CA PHE A 31 8.72 3.78 4.17
C PHE A 31 8.53 2.99 5.45
N SER A 32 8.26 1.68 5.33
CA SER A 32 8.21 0.76 6.47
C SER A 32 9.60 0.18 6.73
N PRO A 33 10.25 0.49 7.87
CA PRO A 33 11.55 -0.13 8.21
C PRO A 33 11.44 -1.64 8.42
N LEU A 34 10.27 -2.11 8.87
CA LEU A 34 10.02 -3.53 9.15
C LEU A 34 9.86 -4.34 7.86
N LEU A 35 9.09 -3.83 6.89
CA LEU A 35 8.85 -4.50 5.62
C LEU A 35 9.88 -4.14 4.54
N LYS A 36 10.73 -3.14 4.80
CA LYS A 36 11.73 -2.59 3.88
C LYS A 36 11.14 -2.16 2.52
N CYS A 37 9.90 -1.68 2.53
CA CYS A 37 9.19 -1.21 1.35
C CYS A 37 8.30 0.00 1.67
N GLY A 38 7.81 0.67 0.63
CA GLY A 38 6.81 1.73 0.79
C GLY A 38 5.45 1.15 1.20
N ILE A 39 4.78 1.81 2.14
CA ILE A 39 3.40 1.51 2.54
C ILE A 39 2.56 2.76 2.50
N ALA A 40 1.26 2.60 2.23
CA ALA A 40 0.32 3.72 2.16
C ALA A 40 -1.11 3.32 2.50
N MET A 41 -1.86 4.33 2.98
CA MET A 41 -3.31 4.37 3.00
C MET A 41 -3.80 5.17 1.80
N ALA A 42 -4.99 4.83 1.31
CA ALA A 42 -5.56 5.47 0.13
C ALA A 42 -7.08 5.36 0.12
N TYR A 43 -7.73 6.29 -0.57
CA TYR A 43 -9.09 6.10 -1.06
C TYR A 43 -9.05 5.54 -2.47
N ILE A 44 -9.77 4.45 -2.69
CA ILE A 44 -9.89 3.76 -3.97
C ILE A 44 -11.37 3.49 -4.22
N GLN A 45 -11.79 3.53 -5.48
CA GLN A 45 -13.13 3.10 -5.91
C GLN A 45 -13.44 1.69 -5.39
N ALA A 46 -14.64 1.49 -4.83
CA ALA A 46 -15.00 0.28 -4.09
C ALA A 46 -14.87 -0.99 -4.94
N GLU A 47 -15.19 -0.88 -6.22
CA GLU A 47 -15.15 -1.97 -7.20
C GLU A 47 -13.72 -2.46 -7.46
N GLN A 48 -12.72 -1.62 -7.18
CA GLN A 48 -11.30 -1.91 -7.39
C GLN A 48 -10.56 -2.24 -6.08
N ALA A 49 -11.18 -1.96 -4.93
CA ALA A 49 -10.60 -2.04 -3.59
C ALA A 49 -10.58 -3.47 -3.01
N GLN A 50 -10.30 -4.49 -3.83
CA GLN A 50 -10.20 -5.87 -3.37
C GLN A 50 -8.78 -6.19 -2.89
N GLU A 51 -8.68 -6.90 -1.76
CA GLU A 51 -7.41 -7.40 -1.26
C GLU A 51 -6.74 -8.32 -2.28
N GLY A 52 -5.43 -8.18 -2.45
CA GLY A 52 -4.67 -8.93 -3.44
C GLY A 52 -4.46 -8.19 -4.76
N ASN A 53 -5.31 -7.23 -5.10
CA ASN A 53 -5.23 -6.51 -6.38
C ASN A 53 -3.92 -5.76 -6.54
N ILE A 54 -3.42 -5.78 -7.78
CA ILE A 54 -2.27 -5.00 -8.21
C ILE A 54 -2.76 -3.68 -8.81
N ILE A 55 -2.20 -2.59 -8.31
CA ILE A 55 -2.49 -1.23 -8.74
C ILE A 55 -1.17 -0.50 -9.01
N ASN A 56 -1.26 0.62 -9.71
CA ASN A 56 -0.12 1.46 -10.05
C ASN A 56 -0.23 2.79 -9.30
N ILE A 57 0.83 3.20 -8.61
CA ILE A 57 0.90 4.51 -7.99
C ILE A 57 1.83 5.39 -8.84
N GLU A 58 1.36 6.58 -9.20
CA GLU A 58 2.18 7.55 -9.92
C GLU A 58 3.13 8.26 -8.96
N ILE A 59 4.42 7.96 -9.08
CA ILE A 59 5.50 8.52 -8.29
C ILE A 59 6.43 9.28 -9.23
N ARG A 60 6.42 10.61 -9.15
CA ARG A 60 7.27 11.50 -9.97
C ARG A 60 7.18 11.19 -11.47
N GLY A 61 5.97 10.97 -11.97
CA GLY A 61 5.68 10.68 -13.39
C GLY A 61 5.97 9.24 -13.84
N LYS A 62 6.31 8.33 -12.91
CA LYS A 62 6.45 6.90 -13.18
C LYS A 62 5.38 6.12 -12.44
N HIS A 63 4.82 5.11 -13.09
CA HIS A 63 3.93 4.15 -12.44
C HIS A 63 4.75 3.07 -11.75
N ALA A 64 4.55 2.91 -10.45
CA ALA A 64 5.17 1.87 -9.64
C ALA A 64 4.08 0.96 -9.05
N LYS A 65 4.28 -0.36 -9.14
CA LYS A 65 3.30 -1.34 -8.68
C LYS A 65 3.20 -1.40 -7.17
N ALA A 66 1.96 -1.47 -6.69
CA ALA A 66 1.60 -1.72 -5.32
C ALA A 66 0.50 -2.80 -5.24
N LYS A 67 0.42 -3.47 -4.10
CA LYS A 67 -0.61 -4.45 -3.77
C LYS A 67 -1.59 -3.86 -2.75
N ILE A 68 -2.87 -4.12 -2.94
CA ILE A 68 -3.88 -3.92 -1.90
C ILE A 68 -3.73 -5.05 -0.87
N VAL A 69 -3.54 -4.68 0.39
CA VAL A 69 -3.32 -5.61 1.51
C VAL A 69 -4.21 -5.20 2.66
N SER A 70 -4.64 -6.18 3.45
CA SER A 70 -5.33 -5.95 4.71
C SER A 70 -4.45 -5.22 5.73
N PHE A 71 -5.10 -4.55 6.67
CA PHE A 71 -4.45 -3.94 7.82
C PHE A 71 -4.54 -4.91 9.02
N PRO A 72 -3.52 -4.99 9.90
CA PRO A 72 -2.25 -4.25 9.90
C PRO A 72 -1.23 -4.77 8.88
N PHE A 73 -0.24 -3.94 8.56
CA PHE A 73 0.85 -4.29 7.63
C PHE A 73 1.87 -5.30 8.20
N TYR A 74 1.95 -5.42 9.53
CA TYR A 74 2.91 -6.29 10.21
C TYR A 74 2.24 -7.58 10.67
N ASP A 75 3.04 -8.62 10.88
CA ASP A 75 2.60 -9.85 11.54
C ASP A 75 2.17 -9.56 12.98
N ALA A 76 0.86 -9.65 13.25
CA ALA A 76 0.26 -9.34 14.53
C ALA A 76 0.56 -10.38 15.63
N GLU A 77 1.02 -11.58 15.27
CA GLU A 77 1.47 -12.57 16.26
C GLU A 77 2.89 -12.26 16.74
N LYS A 78 3.72 -11.64 15.89
CA LYS A 78 5.11 -11.28 16.22
C LYS A 78 5.25 -9.85 16.75
N TYR A 79 4.47 -8.90 16.25
CA TYR A 79 4.56 -7.47 16.56
C TYR A 79 3.24 -6.88 17.07
N GLY A 80 3.31 -5.66 17.61
CA GLY A 80 2.14 -4.95 18.15
C GLY A 80 1.68 -5.48 19.51
N TYR A 81 0.54 -4.96 19.98
CA TYR A 81 0.02 -5.27 21.32
C TYR A 81 -0.58 -6.69 21.44
N LYS A 82 -0.98 -7.29 20.32
CA LYS A 82 -1.54 -8.66 20.24
C LYS A 82 -0.48 -9.75 20.08
N ARG A 83 0.80 -9.39 20.12
CA ARG A 83 1.89 -10.35 19.92
C ARG A 83 1.82 -11.48 20.94
N LYS A 84 2.16 -12.69 20.51
CA LYS A 84 2.32 -13.83 21.40
C LYS A 84 3.59 -13.61 22.23
N THR A 85 3.44 -13.40 23.53
CA THR A 85 4.58 -13.43 24.45
C THR A 85 4.95 -14.90 24.66
N ALA A 86 6.21 -15.26 24.44
CA ALA A 86 6.69 -16.57 24.88
C ALA A 86 6.49 -16.64 26.41
N ALA A 87 5.67 -17.59 26.86
CA ALA A 87 5.54 -17.95 28.26
C ALA A 87 6.77 -18.76 28.70
#